data_AF-A0A3N5GQB3-F1
#
_entry.id   AF-A0A3N5GQB3-F1
#
_cell.length_a   1.000
_cell.length_b   1.000
_cell.length_c   1.000
_cell.angle_alpha   90.00
_cell.angle_beta   90.00
_cell.angle_gamma   90.00
#
_symmetry.space_group_name_H-M   'P 1'
#
loop_
_entity.id
_entity.type
_entity.pdbx_description
1 polymer ?
#
loop_
_entity_poly.entity_id
_entity_poly.type
_entity_poly.pdbx_seq_one_letter_code
_entity_poly.pdbx_strand_id
1 'polypeptide(L)'
;ITLRGQVLPIGGVKEKVLAAHRNGLKIVVLPKLNEPDLEDVPEEVKQSMQFIFAETVEDVLAAALEPAAPKVPASEGEPPKIEEKKRKARSKKQVKNEEIEIQSIPEESDHAENPAG
;
A
#
# COMPACT_ATOMS: atom_id res chain seq x y z
N ILE A 1 -15.15 14.42 12.75
CA ILE A 1 -15.11 13.67 14.03
C ILE A 1 -16.34 14.01 14.86
N THR A 2 -16.77 13.12 15.76
CA THR A 2 -17.85 13.42 16.72
C THR A 2 -17.30 13.96 18.04
N LEU A 3 -18.17 14.56 18.87
CA LEU A 3 -17.79 14.96 20.24
C LEU A 3 -17.39 13.77 21.13
N ARG A 4 -17.75 12.55 20.73
CA ARG A 4 -17.37 11.31 21.42
C ARG A 4 -16.09 10.69 20.87
N GLY A 5 -15.37 11.40 20.00
CA GLY A 5 -14.09 10.93 19.44
C GLY A 5 -14.22 9.92 18.30
N GLN A 6 -15.40 9.69 17.73
CA GLN A 6 -15.54 8.78 16.58
C GLN A 6 -15.12 9.45 15.27
N VAL A 7 -14.37 8.71 14.45
CA VAL A 7 -14.00 9.10 13.09
C VAL A 7 -15.11 8.66 12.13
N LEU A 8 -15.67 9.63 11.41
CA LEU A 8 -16.78 9.41 10.49
C LEU A 8 -16.25 9.22 9.06
N PRO A 9 -16.96 8.45 8.21
CA PRO A 9 -16.57 8.26 6.83
C PRO A 9 -16.63 9.60 6.07
N ILE A 10 -15.79 9.71 5.06
CA ILE A 10 -15.71 10.86 4.18
C ILE A 10 -15.97 10.46 2.73
N GLY A 11 -16.54 11.38 1.95
CA GLY A 11 -16.59 11.24 0.49
C GLY A 11 -15.28 11.66 -0.18
N GLY A 12 -15.11 11.23 -1.43
CA GLY A 12 -14.02 11.65 -2.31
C GLY A 12 -12.64 11.16 -1.84
N VAL A 13 -12.56 9.91 -1.40
CA VAL A 13 -11.30 9.30 -0.92
C VAL A 13 -10.27 9.24 -2.04
N LYS A 14 -10.70 8.82 -3.23
CA LYS A 14 -9.85 8.74 -4.43
C LYS A 14 -9.17 10.07 -4.75
N GLU A 15 -9.93 11.15 -4.84
CA GLU A 15 -9.42 12.48 -5.18
C GLU A 15 -8.43 12.98 -4.13
N LYS A 16 -8.72 12.75 -2.84
CA LYS A 16 -7.85 13.12 -1.72
C LYS A 16 -6.54 12.35 -1.74
N VAL A 17 -6.58 11.04 -2.00
CA VAL A 17 -5.38 10.20 -2.07
C VAL A 17 -4.53 10.57 -3.29
N LEU A 18 -5.13 10.78 -4.46
CA LEU A 18 -4.40 11.25 -5.64
C LEU A 18 -3.78 12.63 -5.44
N ALA A 19 -4.49 13.54 -4.77
CA ALA A 19 -3.95 14.85 -4.43
C ALA A 19 -2.76 14.71 -3.46
N ALA A 20 -2.86 13.85 -2.45
CA ALA A 20 -1.79 13.60 -1.51
C ALA A 20 -0.55 13.03 -2.20
N HIS A 21 -0.72 12.06 -3.11
CA HIS A 21 0.34 11.50 -3.94
C HIS A 21 1.05 12.57 -4.79
N ARG A 22 0.28 13.44 -5.46
CA ARG A 22 0.81 14.54 -6.28
C ARG A 22 1.63 15.55 -5.47
N ASN A 23 1.32 15.72 -4.19
CA ASN A 23 2.07 16.57 -3.27
C ASN A 23 3.23 15.83 -2.58
N GLY A 24 3.50 14.58 -2.94
CA GLY A 24 4.57 13.78 -2.35
C GLY A 24 4.34 13.41 -0.89
N LEU A 25 3.09 13.44 -0.42
CA LEU A 25 2.75 12.98 0.92
C LEU A 25 2.89 11.46 0.96
N LYS A 26 3.56 10.95 2.00
CA LYS A 26 3.85 9.52 2.13
C LYS A 26 2.84 8.77 2.98
N ILE A 27 2.18 9.47 3.90
CA ILE A 27 1.30 8.86 4.90
C ILE A 27 -0.08 9.50 4.78
N VAL A 28 -1.12 8.67 4.70
CA VAL A 28 -2.52 9.10 4.71
C VAL A 28 -3.26 8.37 5.82
N VAL A 29 -3.91 9.13 6.68
CA VAL A 29 -4.82 8.59 7.70
C VAL A 29 -6.24 8.67 7.17
N LEU A 30 -6.94 7.54 7.11
CA LEU A 30 -8.31 7.42 6.62
C LEU A 30 -9.23 6.80 7.68
N PRO A 31 -10.54 7.10 7.65
CA PRO A 31 -11.51 6.36 8.44
C PRO A 31 -11.51 4.88 8.03
N LYS A 32 -11.61 3.96 8.99
CA LYS A 32 -11.69 2.52 8.68
C LYS A 32 -12.87 2.17 7.77
N LEU A 33 -13.98 2.90 7.90
CA LEU A 33 -15.16 2.71 7.07
C LEU A 33 -14.93 3.10 5.58
N ASN A 34 -13.83 3.79 5.27
CA ASN A 34 -13.43 4.14 3.91
C ASN A 34 -12.41 3.17 3.29
N GLU A 35 -12.08 2.06 3.98
CA GLU A 35 -11.19 1.03 3.44
C GLU A 35 -11.66 0.49 2.07
N PRO A 36 -12.96 0.22 1.82
CA PRO A 36 -13.43 -0.25 0.51
C PRO A 36 -13.21 0.77 -0.61
N ASP A 37 -13.26 2.06 -0.32
CA ASP A 37 -13.07 3.12 -1.32
C ASP A 37 -11.63 3.17 -1.87
N LEU A 38 -10.69 2.49 -1.21
CA LEU A 38 -9.35 2.35 -1.75
C LEU A 38 -9.32 1.45 -2.97
N GLU A 39 -10.27 0.55 -3.19
CA GLU A 39 -10.31 -0.29 -4.40
C GLU A 39 -10.23 0.55 -5.68
N ASP A 40 -10.81 1.75 -5.68
CA ASP A 40 -10.82 2.69 -6.80
C ASP A 40 -9.51 3.47 -7.03
N VAL A 41 -8.55 3.34 -6.11
CA VAL A 41 -7.22 3.96 -6.19
C VAL A 41 -6.25 3.06 -6.96
N PRO A 42 -5.51 3.58 -7.96
CA PRO A 42 -4.51 2.81 -8.71
C PRO A 42 -3.45 2.16 -7.81
N GLU A 43 -3.00 0.96 -8.18
CA GLU A 43 -2.00 0.20 -7.41
C GLU A 43 -0.68 0.96 -7.23
N GLU A 44 -0.25 1.73 -8.23
CA GLU A 44 0.95 2.56 -8.17
C GLU A 44 0.92 3.53 -6.98
N VAL A 45 -0.24 4.13 -6.71
CA VAL A 45 -0.44 5.07 -5.60
C VAL A 45 -0.55 4.31 -4.28
N LYS A 46 -1.18 3.13 -4.28
CA LYS A 46 -1.26 2.27 -3.10
C LYS A 46 0.12 1.80 -2.62
N GLN A 47 1.02 1.52 -3.56
CA GLN A 47 2.37 1.04 -3.27
C GLN A 47 3.32 2.16 -2.86
N SER A 48 3.10 3.39 -3.34
CA SER A 48 3.96 4.54 -3.02
C SER A 48 3.60 5.24 -1.70
N MET A 49 2.45 4.93 -1.10
CA MET A 49 1.93 5.57 0.10
C MET A 49 1.59 4.57 1.21
N GLN A 50 1.74 5.00 2.45
CA GLN A 50 1.30 4.28 3.64
C GLN A 50 -0.10 4.73 4.05
N PHE A 51 -1.03 3.78 4.16
CA PHE A 51 -2.39 4.01 4.62
C PHE A 51 -2.55 3.55 6.07
N ILE A 52 -3.10 4.43 6.90
CA ILE A 52 -3.41 4.14 8.31
C ILE A 52 -4.92 4.32 8.49
N PHE A 53 -5.59 3.28 8.98
CA PHE A 53 -7.03 3.32 9.22
C PHE A 53 -7.33 3.61 10.68
N ALA A 54 -8.18 4.61 10.93
CA ALA A 54 -8.58 5.05 12.25
C ALA A 54 -10.09 4.87 12.46
N GLU A 55 -10.48 4.40 13.64
CA GLU A 55 -11.87 4.37 14.09
C GLU A 55 -12.16 5.53 15.06
N THR A 56 -11.14 5.89 15.85
CA THR A 56 -11.23 6.90 16.91
C THR A 56 -10.20 8.02 16.73
N VAL A 57 -10.42 9.14 17.40
CA VAL A 57 -9.49 10.28 17.37
C VAL A 57 -8.15 9.90 17.99
N GLU A 58 -8.16 9.03 18.99
CA GLU A 58 -6.97 8.48 19.63
C GLU A 58 -6.06 7.76 18.62
N ASP A 59 -6.64 6.97 17.70
CA ASP A 59 -5.90 6.30 16.61
C ASP A 59 -5.22 7.32 15.68
N VAL A 60 -5.94 8.40 15.35
CA VAL A 60 -5.42 9.48 14.50
C VAL A 60 -4.26 10.20 15.19
N LEU A 61 -4.40 10.49 16.49
CA LEU A 61 -3.35 11.16 17.26
C LEU A 61 -2.12 10.27 17.40
N ALA A 62 -2.29 8.98 17.64
CA ALA A 62 -1.19 8.02 17.70
C ALA A 62 -0.45 7.88 16.35
N ALA A 63 -1.18 8.00 15.24
CA ALA A 63 -0.60 7.94 13.89
C ALA A 63 0.10 9.24 13.47
N ALA A 64 -0.36 10.40 13.95
CA ALA A 64 0.08 11.71 13.48
C ALA A 64 1.14 12.36 14.37
N LEU A 65 1.21 11.99 15.66
CA LEU A 65 2.13 12.60 16.62
C LEU A 65 3.33 11.71 16.89
N GLU A 66 4.50 12.33 17.06
CA GLU A 66 5.66 11.65 17.61
C GLU A 66 5.40 11.25 19.07
N PRO A 67 5.93 10.11 19.54
CA PRO A 67 5.81 9.73 20.94
C PRO A 67 6.39 10.84 21.80
N ALA A 68 5.64 11.26 22.81
CA ALA A 68 6.15 12.22 23.79
C ALA A 68 7.47 11.70 24.33
N ALA A 69 8.52 12.54 24.28
CA ALA A 69 9.85 12.19 24.79
C ALA A 69 9.69 11.50 26.16
N PRO A 70 10.33 10.35 26.38
CA PRO A 70 10.09 9.57 27.57
C PRO A 70 10.49 10.40 28.79
N LYS A 71 9.50 10.88 29.54
CA LYS A 71 9.73 11.32 30.91
C LYS A 71 9.97 10.05 31.71
N VAL A 72 11.23 9.61 31.77
CA VAL A 72 11.69 8.34 32.37
C VAL A 72 10.88 8.05 33.64
N PRO A 73 9.93 7.11 33.60
CA PRO A 73 9.28 6.63 34.80
C PRO A 73 10.05 5.39 35.28
N ALA A 74 10.40 5.37 36.55
CA ALA A 74 10.92 4.17 37.19
C ALA A 74 9.92 2.99 37.04
N SER A 75 10.48 1.81 36.77
CA SER A 75 9.93 0.43 36.85
C SER A 75 8.80 -0.03 35.90
N GLU A 76 9.23 -0.88 34.94
CA GLU A 76 8.73 -2.22 34.53
C GLU A 76 7.26 -2.47 34.12
N GLY A 77 7.10 -3.14 32.97
CA GLY A 77 5.97 -4.07 32.73
C GLY A 77 5.48 -4.21 31.27
N GLU A 78 6.17 -5.03 30.47
CA GLU A 78 5.67 -5.91 29.38
C GLU A 78 4.77 -5.34 28.23
N PRO A 79 5.21 -5.41 26.95
CA PRO A 79 4.42 -4.95 25.80
C PRO A 79 3.30 -5.93 25.42
N PRO A 80 2.12 -5.44 24.97
CA PRO A 80 1.04 -6.32 24.53
C PRO A 80 1.35 -6.96 23.17
N LYS A 81 1.06 -8.26 23.14
CA LYS A 81 1.27 -9.27 22.10
C LYS A 81 0.52 -8.94 20.79
N ILE A 82 1.25 -8.84 19.67
CA ILE A 82 0.66 -8.76 18.32
C ILE A 82 0.08 -10.15 17.98
N GLU A 83 -1.24 -10.23 17.84
CA GLU A 83 -1.97 -11.46 17.56
C GLU A 83 -2.05 -11.70 16.03
N GLU A 84 -1.09 -12.44 15.47
CA GLU A 84 -1.16 -13.04 14.13
C GLU A 84 -2.34 -14.03 14.05
N LYS A 85 -3.40 -13.70 13.29
CA LYS A 85 -4.47 -14.66 12.96
C LYS A 85 -4.51 -15.02 11.47
N LYS A 86 -3.82 -16.14 11.20
CA LYS A 86 -4.24 -17.31 10.41
C LYS A 86 -4.55 -17.14 8.91
N ARG A 87 -3.52 -17.48 8.13
CA ARG A 87 -3.61 -18.32 6.93
C ARG A 87 -4.41 -19.62 7.21
N LYS A 88 -5.37 -19.98 6.34
CA LYS A 88 -5.49 -21.28 5.62
C LYS A 88 -6.92 -21.55 5.10
N ALA A 89 -7.08 -21.66 3.78
CA ALA A 89 -7.78 -22.75 3.06
C ALA A 89 -7.76 -22.41 1.55
N ARG A 90 -6.81 -22.91 0.76
CA ARG A 90 -6.93 -24.15 -0.05
C ARG A 90 -8.16 -24.14 -0.98
N SER A 91 -8.07 -23.45 -2.12
CA SER A 91 -8.75 -23.90 -3.34
C SER A 91 -7.69 -24.20 -4.40
N LYS A 92 -7.68 -25.46 -4.84
CA LYS A 92 -6.78 -26.01 -5.85
C LYS A 92 -7.23 -25.50 -7.22
N LYS A 93 -6.35 -24.85 -7.98
CA LYS A 93 -6.35 -25.05 -9.44
C LYS A 93 -4.93 -25.05 -9.98
N GLN A 94 -4.56 -26.29 -10.26
CA GLN A 94 -3.48 -26.80 -11.09
C GLN A 94 -3.39 -26.03 -12.42
N VAL A 95 -2.26 -25.39 -12.71
CA VAL A 95 -1.73 -25.28 -14.07
C VAL A 95 -0.24 -25.57 -13.97
N LYS A 96 0.10 -26.77 -14.44
CA LYS A 96 1.46 -27.24 -14.69
C LYS A 96 1.73 -26.91 -16.15
N ASN A 97 2.85 -26.25 -16.45
CA ASN A 97 3.89 -26.77 -17.32
C ASN A 97 4.92 -25.67 -17.59
N GLU A 98 6.14 -25.94 -17.13
CA GLU A 98 7.38 -25.41 -17.66
C GLU A 98 7.58 -25.95 -19.08
N GLU A 99 7.99 -25.10 -20.01
CA GLU A 99 9.13 -25.41 -20.87
C GLU A 99 9.74 -24.09 -21.35
N ILE A 100 10.98 -23.87 -20.90
CA ILE A 100 11.86 -22.80 -21.35
C ILE A 100 12.62 -23.38 -22.54
N GLU A 101 12.42 -22.82 -23.73
CA GLU A 101 13.34 -23.04 -24.85
C GLU A 101 13.82 -21.68 -25.36
N ILE A 102 15.01 -21.31 -24.88
CA ILE A 102 15.80 -20.21 -25.42
C ILE A 102 16.51 -20.80 -26.63
N GLN A 103 16.01 -20.51 -27.83
CA GLN A 103 16.76 -20.74 -29.06
C GLN A 103 17.00 -19.42 -29.78
N SER A 104 18.24 -18.96 -29.62
CA SER A 104 19.10 -18.46 -30.70
C SER A 104 18.47 -17.43 -31.65
N ILE A 105 18.87 -16.17 -31.44
CA ILE A 105 19.01 -15.18 -32.50
C ILE A 105 20.21 -15.63 -33.36
N PRO A 106 20.03 -15.80 -34.68
CA PRO A 106 21.11 -15.45 -35.60
C PRO A 106 20.66 -14.34 -36.56
N GLU A 107 21.65 -13.54 -36.91
CA GLU A 107 21.61 -12.35 -37.74
C GLU A 107 21.06 -12.63 -39.14
N GLU A 108 20.05 -11.87 -39.54
CA GLU A 108 19.69 -11.65 -40.94
C GLU A 108 20.24 -10.25 -41.28
N SER A 109 21.55 -10.17 -41.54
CA SER A 109 22.10 -9.98 -42.88
C SER A 109 21.46 -8.80 -43.62
N ASP A 110 21.90 -7.59 -43.28
CA ASP A 110 21.91 -6.48 -44.23
C ASP A 110 22.83 -6.88 -45.39
N HIS A 111 22.24 -7.48 -46.42
CA HIS A 111 22.91 -7.65 -47.70
C HIS A 111 23.08 -6.27 -48.35
N ALA A 112 24.32 -5.80 -48.20
CA ALA A 112 25.10 -4.98 -49.10
C ALA A 112 24.56 -4.79 -50.53
N GLU A 113 24.72 -3.53 -50.99
CA GLU A 113 25.07 -3.12 -52.37
C GLU A 113 23.99 -3.37 -53.45
N ASN A 114 23.62 -2.45 -54.34
CA ASN A 114 24.33 -1.38 -55.07
C ASN A 114 23.31 -0.70 -56.04
N PRO A 115 23.68 0.10 -57.06
CA PRO A 115 24.42 1.37 -57.12
C PRO A 115 23.55 2.54 -57.68
N ALA A 116 24.09 3.75 -57.57
CA ALA A 116 24.00 4.90 -58.49
C ALA A 116 22.80 5.07 -59.45
N GLY A 117 22.13 6.22 -59.32
CA GLY A 117 21.32 6.89 -60.33
C GLY A 117 21.17 8.36 -60.01
#